data_AF-A0A6A8LT90-F1
#
_entry.id   AF-A0A6A8LT90-F1
#
_cell.length_a   1.000
_cell.length_b   1.000
_cell.length_c   1.000
_cell.angle_alpha   90.00
_cell.angle_beta   90.00
_cell.angle_gamma   90.00
#
_symmetry.space_group_name_H-M   'P 1'
#
loop_
_entity.id
_entity.type
_entity.pdbx_description
1 polymer ?
#
loop_
_entity_poly.entity_id
_entity_poly.type
_entity_poly.pdbx_seq_one_letter_code
_entity_poly.pdbx_strand_id
1 'polypeptide(L)'
;HDFAFKEIGIPGTPTTMRLKNGKVVSAWIGGEKTGQEFYDFLFSADANKLADSYTIKKTVSSDTSNPVITNNQNIEPTVKHI
;
A
#
# COMPACT_ATOMS: atom_id res chain seq x y z
N HIS A 1 20.57 -2.28 1.09
CA HIS A 1 20.14 -0.95 0.62
C HIS A 1 19.45 -1.06 -0.72
N ASP A 2 20.07 -1.68 -1.73
CA ASP A 2 19.50 -1.82 -3.08
C ASP A 2 18.12 -2.46 -3.18
N PHE A 3 17.78 -3.45 -2.35
CA PHE A 3 16.46 -4.09 -2.40
C PHE A 3 15.30 -3.10 -2.18
N ALA A 4 15.44 -2.18 -1.22
CA ALA A 4 14.38 -1.22 -0.91
C ALA A 4 14.18 -0.20 -2.05
N PHE A 5 15.26 0.28 -2.67
CA PHE A 5 15.19 1.28 -3.73
C PHE A 5 14.94 0.67 -5.12
N LYS A 6 15.53 -0.48 -5.41
CA LYS A 6 15.48 -1.13 -6.74
C LYS A 6 14.39 -2.18 -6.87
N GLU A 7 14.13 -2.96 -5.82
CA GLU A 7 13.14 -4.05 -5.87
C GLU A 7 11.76 -3.59 -5.40
N ILE A 8 11.70 -2.84 -4.29
CA ILE A 8 10.44 -2.29 -3.75
C ILE A 8 10.09 -0.94 -4.42
N GLY A 9 11.08 -0.27 -5.03
CA GLY A 9 10.86 1.00 -5.75
C GLY A 9 10.64 2.21 -4.83
N ILE A 10 11.19 2.22 -3.62
CA ILE A 10 11.05 3.35 -2.69
C ILE A 10 11.78 4.58 -3.29
N PRO A 11 11.08 5.67 -3.63
CA PRO A 11 11.67 6.75 -4.45
C PRO A 11 12.45 7.81 -3.65
N GLY A 12 12.51 7.70 -2.31
CA GLY A 12 13.22 8.66 -1.45
C GLY A 12 13.22 8.26 0.02
N THR A 13 13.89 9.05 0.88
CA THR A 13 13.97 8.79 2.33
C THR A 13 13.67 10.04 3.16
N PRO A 14 12.99 9.91 4.31
CA PRO A 14 12.28 8.71 4.78
C PRO A 14 11.04 8.45 3.92
N THR A 15 10.63 7.19 3.78
CA THR A 15 9.34 6.82 3.16
C THR A 15 8.53 5.99 4.14
N THR A 16 7.26 6.33 4.31
CA THR A 16 6.30 5.48 5.02
C THR A 16 5.26 4.94 4.04
N MET A 17 5.04 3.63 4.07
CA MET A 17 4.05 2.96 3.23
C MET A 17 3.06 2.19 4.10
N ARG A 18 1.78 2.29 3.75
CA ARG A 18 0.73 1.43 4.29
C ARG A 18 0.48 0.28 3.31
N LEU A 19 0.55 -0.95 3.83
CA LEU A 19 0.30 -2.17 3.08
C LEU A 19 -0.97 -2.86 3.59
N LYS A 20 -1.78 -3.40 2.68
CA LYS A 20 -2.89 -4.30 2.99
C LYS A 20 -2.76 -5.55 2.13
N ASN A 21 -2.68 -6.71 2.77
CA ASN A 21 -2.53 -8.00 2.10
C ASN A 21 -1.39 -8.00 1.07
N GLY A 22 -0.22 -7.46 1.43
CA GLY A 22 0.94 -7.40 0.53
C GLY A 22 0.83 -6.41 -0.64
N LYS A 23 -0.23 -5.59 -0.70
CA LYS A 23 -0.40 -4.51 -1.69
C LYS A 23 -0.27 -3.14 -1.03
N VAL A 24 0.36 -2.20 -1.73
CA VAL A 24 0.48 -0.81 -1.29
C VAL A 24 -0.88 -0.12 -1.40
N VAL A 25 -1.31 0.58 -0.36
CA VAL A 25 -2.55 1.40 -0.39
C VAL A 25 -2.25 2.90 -0.37
N SER A 26 -1.23 3.31 0.36
CA SER A 26 -0.76 4.69 0.42
C SER A 26 0.73 4.74 0.72
N ALA A 27 1.43 5.72 0.15
CA ALA A 27 2.85 5.94 0.37
C ALA A 27 3.17 7.43 0.49
N TRP A 28 3.97 7.74 1.49
CA TRP A 28 4.40 9.09 1.82
C TRP A 28 5.92 9.17 1.81
N ILE A 29 6.47 10.11 1.04
CA ILE A 29 7.91 10.27 0.86
C ILE A 29 8.31 11.65 1.38
N GLY A 30 9.26 11.70 2.31
CA GLY A 30 9.75 12.94 2.93
C GLY A 30 9.26 13.17 4.38
N GLY A 31 9.84 14.19 5.04
CA GLY A 31 9.73 14.38 6.50
C GLY A 31 9.05 15.66 6.99
N GLU A 32 8.48 16.51 6.12
CA GLU A 32 8.18 17.90 6.47
C GLU A 32 6.68 18.22 6.70
N LYS A 33 5.94 17.37 7.41
CA LYS A 33 4.52 17.64 7.77
C LYS A 33 4.18 17.28 9.21
N THR A 34 3.06 17.81 9.68
CA THR A 34 2.53 17.48 11.00
C THR A 34 2.08 16.01 11.05
N GLY A 35 2.05 15.43 12.26
CA GLY A 35 1.56 14.06 12.45
C GLY A 35 0.10 13.86 12.01
N GLN A 36 -0.73 14.91 12.11
CA GLN A 36 -2.12 14.86 11.67
C GLN A 36 -2.23 14.80 10.14
N GLU A 37 -1.54 15.69 9.41
CA GLU A 37 -1.53 15.66 7.93
C GLU A 37 -0.99 14.33 7.39
N PHE A 38 0.00 13.77 8.07
CA PHE A 38 0.56 12.47 7.75
C PHE A 38 -0.47 11.33 7.95
N TYR A 39 -1.17 11.34 9.08
CA TYR A 39 -2.23 10.36 9.37
C TYR A 39 -3.39 10.48 8.36
N ASP A 40 -3.90 11.70 8.17
CA ASP A 40 -5.03 11.97 7.28
C ASP A 40 -4.73 11.54 5.84
N PHE A 41 -3.47 11.69 5.40
CA PHE A 41 -3.04 11.19 4.11
C PHE A 41 -3.06 9.65 4.05
N LEU A 42 -2.38 8.97 4.99
CA LEU A 42 -2.26 7.52 4.99
C LEU A 42 -3.61 6.80 5.11
N PHE A 43 -4.58 7.46 5.76
CA PHE A 43 -5.94 6.99 6.00
C PHE A 43 -7.00 7.83 5.27
N SER A 44 -6.62 8.48 4.17
CA SER A 44 -7.56 9.20 3.31
C SER A 44 -8.68 8.27 2.81
N ALA A 45 -9.82 8.87 2.43
CA ALA A 45 -10.98 8.12 1.93
C ALA A 45 -10.61 7.19 0.77
N ASP A 46 -9.77 7.66 -0.16
CA ASP A 46 -9.31 6.87 -1.31
C ASP A 46 -8.40 5.72 -0.90
N ALA A 47 -7.45 5.97 0.02
CA ALA A 47 -6.57 4.92 0.55
C ALA A 47 -7.36 3.83 1.29
N ASN A 48 -8.40 4.22 2.05
CA ASN A 48 -9.28 3.26 2.72
C ASN A 48 -10.14 2.48 1.73
N LYS A 49 -10.73 3.15 0.74
CA LYS A 49 -11.50 2.50 -0.32
C LYS A 49 -10.66 1.45 -1.06
N LEU A 50 -9.39 1.76 -1.34
CA LEU A 50 -8.45 0.81 -1.93
C LEU A 50 -8.12 -0.35 -0.97
N ALA A 51 -7.85 -0.05 0.30
CA ALA A 51 -7.59 -1.09 1.30
C ALA A 51 -8.75 -2.08 1.44
N ASP A 52 -9.99 -1.59 1.40
CA ASP A 52 -11.20 -2.41 1.51
C ASP A 52 -11.45 -3.24 0.24
N SER A 53 -10.98 -2.77 -0.92
CA SER A 53 -11.08 -3.52 -2.18
C SER A 53 -10.22 -4.79 -2.20
N TYR A 54 -9.12 -4.81 -1.44
CA TYR A 54 -8.22 -5.95 -1.35
C TYR A 54 -8.83 -7.03 -0.44
N THR A 55 -9.66 -7.88 -1.02
CA THR A 55 -10.20 -9.05 -0.34
C THR A 55 -9.30 -10.27 -0.57
N ILE A 56 -9.05 -11.05 0.48
CA ILE A 56 -8.36 -12.34 0.36
C ILE A 56 -9.40 -13.36 -0.08
N LYS A 57 -9.29 -13.86 -1.32
CA LYS A 57 -10.05 -15.04 -1.73
C LYS A 57 -9.21 -16.27 -1.39
N LYS A 58 -9.62 -17.03 -0.37
CA LYS A 58 -9.03 -18.33 -0.08
C LYS A 58 -9.57 -19.33 -1.10
N THR A 59 -8.85 -19.56 -2.19
CA THR A 59 -9.11 -20.71 -3.06
C THR A 59 -8.59 -21.94 -2.33
N VAL A 60 -9.49 -22.75 -1.76
CA VAL A 60 -9.13 -24.04 -1.17
C VAL A 60 -8.98 -25.04 -2.32
N SER A 61 -7.80 -25.06 -2.93
CA SER A 61 -7.36 -26.19 -3.75
C SER A 61 -6.33 -26.94 -2.92
N SER A 62 -6.62 -28.20 -2.62
CA SER A 62 -5.67 -29.14 -2.05
C SER A 62 -4.41 -29.16 -2.92
N ASP A 63 -3.26 -28.98 -2.28
CA ASP A 63 -1.90 -28.90 -2.81
C ASP A 63 -1.41 -27.46 -3.11
N THR A 64 -0.77 -26.90 -2.07
CA THR A 64 0.00 -25.63 -2.05
C THR A 64 -0.81 -24.33 -2.20
N SER A 65 -1.56 -23.96 -1.17
CA SER A 65 -2.46 -22.80 -1.17
C SER A 65 -1.73 -21.47 -0.93
N ASN A 66 -1.30 -20.78 -1.99
CA ASN A 66 -1.01 -19.35 -1.90
C ASN A 66 -2.33 -18.54 -1.96
N PRO A 67 -2.59 -17.63 -1.00
CA PRO A 67 -3.78 -16.79 -1.03
C PRO A 67 -3.75 -15.87 -2.26
N VAL A 68 -4.81 -15.89 -3.07
CA VAL A 68 -4.95 -14.99 -4.22
C VAL A 68 -5.59 -13.69 -3.74
N ILE A 69 -4.90 -12.58 -3.96
CA ILE A 69 -5.37 -11.23 -3.66
C ILE A 69 -5.88 -10.60 -4.95
N THR A 70 -7.16 -10.21 -4.97
CA THR A 70 -7.78 -9.55 -6.14
C THR A 70 -8.17 -8.12 -5.76
N ASN A 71 -7.91 -7.16 -6.64
CA ASN A 71 -8.55 -5.86 -6.61
C ASN A 71 -9.73 -5.88 -7.58
N ASN A 72 -10.94 -5.69 -7.06
CA ASN A 72 -12.16 -5.72 -7.88
C ASN A 72 -12.58 -4.31 -8.36
N GLN A 73 -11.80 -3.29 -8.04
CA GLN A 73 -12.09 -1.89 -8.33
C GLN A 73 -10.81 -1.29 -8.93
N ASN A 74 -10.83 -0.72 -10.13
CA ASN A 74 -9.64 -0.16 -10.81
C ASN A 74 -9.09 1.10 -10.10
N ILE A 75 -8.73 0.99 -8.83
CA ILE A 75 -8.28 2.05 -7.92
C ILE A 75 -6.79 1.80 -7.68
N GLU A 76 -5.97 2.83 -7.88
CA GLU A 76 -4.52 2.77 -7.74
C GLU A 76 -4.05 3.35 -6.40
N PRO A 77 -2.87 2.94 -5.89
CA PRO A 77 -2.31 3.48 -4.66
C PRO A 77 -2.07 4.99 -4.77
N THR A 78 -2.41 5.72 -3.70
CA THR A 78 -2.12 7.15 -3.63
C THR A 78 -0.69 7.38 -3.13
N VAL A 79 0.13 8.06 -3.91
CA VAL A 79 1.52 8.38 -3.56
C VAL A 79 1.67 9.90 -3.48
N LYS A 80 2.22 10.41 -2.37
CA LYS A 80 2.49 11.83 -2.20
C LYS A 80 3.97 12.10 -1.99
N HIS A 81 4.50 12.92 -2.89
CA HIS A 81 5.83 13.49 -2.84
C HIS A 81 5.78 14.86 -2.17
N ILE A 82 6.85 15.22 -1.47
CA ILE A 82 7.05 16.53 -0.84
C ILE A 82 8.49 16.94 -1.13
#